data_AF-A0A2E4HIT3-F1
#
_entry.id   AF-A0A2E4HIT3-F1
#
_cell.length_a   1.000
_cell.length_b   1.000
_cell.length_c   1.000
_cell.angle_alpha   90.00
_cell.angle_beta   90.00
_cell.angle_gamma   90.00
#
_symmetry.space_group_name_H-M   'P 1'
#
loop_
_entity.id
_entity.type
_entity.pdbx_description
1 polymer ?
#
loop_
_entity_poly.entity_id
_entity_poly.type
_entity_poly.pdbx_seq_one_letter_code
_entity_poly.pdbx_strand_id
1 'polypeptide(L)'
;MDNAISATWYDLPQEGRDDYISWLHEVHIPKVLKRNGYLWGTHIKNIWNEEREKEKERILVHTDDPSVPNGNEYLILFGAEMPIAFVDPSPSQLKENRTEEEKKMLSRRIGERSCIFMVQDRIEGMESYSRSPGITPGPAIQIGTFNVNSLKKEEELSSWYAQVRMPRLKKMEGCVGARLLVSVSGWPKHGIMYEWTSAKSLLKNFNTEAIQRSKNAVKSLIHSPGSPTLGERIWPTSE
;
A
#
# COMPACT_ATOMS: atom_id res chain seq x y z
N MET A 1 1.17 -16.63 9.16
CA MET A 1 1.82 -15.29 9.01
C MET A 1 1.28 -14.68 7.72
N ASP A 2 1.09 -13.38 7.61
CA ASP A 2 0.50 -12.74 6.43
C ASP A 2 1.56 -12.39 5.37
N ASN A 3 1.89 -13.36 4.50
CA ASN A 3 2.94 -13.20 3.48
C ASN A 3 2.44 -12.66 2.13
N ALA A 4 1.17 -12.26 2.05
CA ALA A 4 0.62 -11.66 0.84
C ALA A 4 -0.24 -10.44 1.15
N ILE A 5 -0.22 -9.47 0.24
CA ILE A 5 -1.01 -8.24 0.32
C ILE A 5 -1.70 -8.00 -1.02
N SER A 6 -3.03 -7.88 -1.00
CA SER A 6 -3.78 -7.26 -2.09
C SER A 6 -3.98 -5.78 -1.76
N ALA A 7 -3.62 -4.90 -2.69
CA ALA A 7 -3.70 -3.46 -2.52
C ALA A 7 -4.49 -2.83 -3.67
N THR A 8 -5.48 -2.01 -3.35
CA THR A 8 -6.31 -1.30 -4.32
C THR A 8 -6.37 0.18 -3.98
N TRP A 9 -5.92 1.05 -4.89
CA TRP A 9 -6.03 2.50 -4.79
C TRP A 9 -7.16 3.00 -5.70
N TYR A 10 -7.91 4.01 -5.23
CA TYR A 10 -9.01 4.60 -5.99
C TYR A 10 -9.39 5.98 -5.42
N ASP A 11 -10.08 6.76 -6.24
CA ASP A 11 -10.81 7.97 -5.82
C ASP A 11 -12.31 7.69 -5.72
N LEU A 12 -13.04 8.58 -5.06
CA LEU A 12 -14.50 8.56 -5.02
C LEU A 12 -15.09 9.92 -5.43
N PRO A 13 -16.22 9.95 -6.17
CA PRO A 13 -16.97 11.18 -6.35
C PRO A 13 -17.39 11.74 -4.99
N GLN A 14 -17.64 13.05 -4.92
CA GLN A 14 -18.14 13.67 -3.69
C GLN A 14 -19.55 13.16 -3.34
N GLU A 15 -20.41 13.02 -4.35
CA GLU A 15 -21.77 12.50 -4.19
C GLU A 15 -21.73 10.99 -3.88
N GLY A 16 -22.43 10.58 -2.81
CA GLY A 16 -22.55 9.18 -2.42
C GLY A 16 -21.26 8.57 -1.86
N ARG A 17 -20.27 9.40 -1.49
CA ARG A 17 -19.01 8.98 -0.86
C ARG A 17 -19.26 8.28 0.47
N ASP A 18 -20.06 8.89 1.34
CA ASP A 18 -20.30 8.38 2.69
C ASP A 18 -21.07 7.05 2.63
N ASP A 19 -22.08 6.95 1.76
CA ASP A 19 -22.79 5.70 1.47
C ASP A 19 -21.83 4.60 1.01
N TYR A 20 -20.87 4.95 0.14
CA TYR A 20 -19.87 4.00 -0.33
C TYR A 20 -18.95 3.53 0.79
N ILE A 21 -18.47 4.45 1.62
CA ILE A 21 -17.55 4.14 2.73
C ILE A 21 -18.26 3.26 3.77
N SER A 22 -19.49 3.61 4.17
CA SER A 22 -20.30 2.79 5.09
C SER A 22 -20.53 1.40 4.53
N TRP A 23 -20.99 1.28 3.27
CA TRP A 23 -21.16 -0.01 2.61
C TRP A 23 -19.86 -0.83 2.54
N LEU A 24 -18.75 -0.16 2.23
CA LEU A 24 -17.45 -0.83 2.14
C LEU A 24 -17.04 -1.41 3.51
N HIS A 25 -17.22 -0.65 4.59
CA HIS A 25 -16.85 -1.03 5.95
C HIS A 25 -17.78 -2.07 6.57
N GLU A 26 -19.10 -1.93 6.35
CA GLU A 26 -20.12 -2.74 7.02
C GLU A 26 -20.49 -4.00 6.23
N VAL A 27 -20.37 -3.96 4.90
CA VAL A 27 -20.81 -5.04 4.02
C VAL A 27 -19.64 -5.67 3.29
N HIS A 28 -18.91 -4.89 2.49
CA HIS A 28 -17.97 -5.46 1.52
C HIS A 28 -16.73 -6.06 2.18
N ILE A 29 -16.02 -5.31 3.02
CA ILE A 29 -14.82 -5.81 3.69
C ILE A 29 -15.15 -7.04 4.56
N PRO A 30 -16.17 -7.02 5.44
CA PRO A 30 -16.56 -8.21 6.22
C PRO A 30 -16.92 -9.42 5.34
N LYS A 31 -17.60 -9.21 4.20
CA LYS A 31 -17.87 -10.29 3.24
C LYS A 31 -16.59 -10.86 2.63
N VAL A 32 -15.63 -10.01 2.24
CA VAL A 32 -14.34 -10.45 1.68
C VAL A 32 -13.52 -11.23 2.72
N LEU A 33 -13.52 -10.80 3.98
CA LEU A 33 -12.79 -11.47 5.06
C LEU A 33 -13.32 -12.86 5.43
N LYS A 34 -14.54 -13.22 4.98
CA LYS A 34 -15.06 -14.59 5.12
C LYS A 34 -14.47 -15.58 4.12
N ARG A 35 -13.71 -15.12 3.12
CA ARG A 35 -13.07 -16.00 2.13
C ARG A 35 -11.88 -16.71 2.76
N ASN A 36 -11.69 -17.97 2.36
CA ASN A 36 -10.60 -18.78 2.86
C ASN A 36 -9.23 -18.11 2.58
N GLY A 37 -8.34 -18.14 3.56
CA GLY A 37 -6.98 -17.58 3.46
C GLY A 37 -6.87 -16.06 3.65
N TYR A 38 -7.98 -15.31 3.67
CA TYR A 38 -7.96 -13.89 4.03
C TYR A 38 -7.81 -13.75 5.55
N LEU A 39 -6.91 -12.87 5.95
CA LEU A 39 -6.41 -12.78 7.31
C LEU A 39 -6.77 -11.47 7.99
N TRP A 40 -6.73 -10.36 7.25
CA TRP A 40 -7.11 -9.03 7.72
C TRP A 40 -7.48 -8.13 6.55
N GLY A 41 -8.17 -7.04 6.86
CA GLY A 41 -8.48 -5.96 5.92
C GLY A 41 -8.24 -4.61 6.58
N THR A 42 -7.85 -3.61 5.81
CA THR A 42 -7.83 -2.22 6.27
C THR A 42 -8.21 -1.28 5.14
N HIS A 43 -8.94 -0.22 5.50
CA HIS A 43 -9.22 0.91 4.61
C HIS A 43 -8.50 2.14 5.15
N ILE A 44 -7.77 2.80 4.27
CA ILE A 44 -6.89 3.92 4.54
C ILE A 44 -7.35 5.10 3.69
N LYS A 45 -7.44 6.28 4.31
CA LYS A 45 -7.63 7.54 3.61
C LYS A 45 -6.26 8.18 3.43
N ASN A 46 -5.90 8.45 2.18
CA ASN A 46 -4.64 9.13 1.89
C ASN A 46 -4.73 10.60 2.31
N ILE A 47 -3.62 11.08 2.88
CA ILE A 47 -3.43 12.46 3.27
C ILE A 47 -2.80 13.17 2.08
N TRP A 48 -3.57 14.09 1.50
CA TRP A 48 -3.10 14.96 0.45
C TRP A 48 -2.58 16.27 1.03
N ASN A 49 -1.42 16.73 0.55
CA ASN A 49 -0.84 18.01 0.92
C ASN A 49 -0.07 18.55 -0.29
N GLU A 50 -0.43 19.75 -0.75
CA GLU A 50 0.10 20.33 -1.99
C GLU A 50 1.63 20.43 -2.01
N GLU A 51 2.22 20.90 -0.91
CA GLU A 51 3.68 21.07 -0.79
C GLU A 51 4.40 19.73 -0.87
N ARG A 52 3.90 18.71 -0.15
CA ARG A 52 4.43 17.35 -0.21
C ARG A 52 4.33 16.75 -1.61
N GLU A 53 3.22 16.96 -2.29
CA GLU A 53 3.00 16.40 -3.63
C GLU A 53 3.92 17.08 -4.67
N LYS A 54 4.07 18.41 -4.61
CA LYS A 54 5.03 19.16 -5.44
C LYS A 54 6.47 18.70 -5.20
N GLU A 55 6.86 18.51 -3.94
CA GLU A 55 8.21 18.04 -3.62
C GLU A 55 8.43 16.62 -4.15
N LYS A 56 7.43 15.73 -4.02
CA LYS A 56 7.47 14.37 -4.55
C LYS A 56 7.65 14.36 -6.07
N GLU A 57 6.92 15.20 -6.80
CA GLU A 57 7.06 15.35 -8.26
C GLU A 57 8.43 15.91 -8.67
N ARG A 58 9.04 16.75 -7.83
CA ARG A 58 10.38 17.30 -8.08
C ARG A 58 11.48 16.24 -7.95
N ILE A 59 11.33 15.29 -7.03
CA ILE A 59 12.42 14.35 -6.65
C ILE A 59 12.22 12.94 -7.20
N LEU A 60 11.00 12.53 -7.51
CA LEU A 60 10.66 11.19 -7.99
C LEU A 60 10.24 11.23 -9.46
N VAL A 61 10.51 10.14 -10.17
CA VAL A 61 9.98 9.91 -11.51
C VAL A 61 8.74 9.04 -11.38
N HIS A 62 7.63 9.49 -11.95
CA HIS A 62 6.40 8.70 -12.09
C HIS A 62 6.27 8.22 -13.53
N THR A 63 5.57 7.10 -13.72
CA THR A 63 5.24 6.61 -15.06
C THR A 63 4.26 7.54 -15.77
N ASP A 64 4.43 7.67 -17.07
CA ASP A 64 3.53 8.32 -18.03
C ASP A 64 2.65 7.30 -18.78
N ASP A 65 2.68 6.02 -18.39
CA ASP A 65 1.90 4.95 -19.02
C ASP A 65 0.39 5.19 -18.78
N PRO A 66 -0.39 5.51 -19.84
CA PRO A 66 -1.81 5.84 -19.69
C PRO A 66 -2.66 4.62 -19.30
N SER A 67 -2.09 3.41 -19.36
CA SER A 67 -2.76 2.20 -18.90
C SER A 67 -2.76 2.03 -17.38
N VAL A 68 -2.01 2.87 -16.64
CA VAL A 68 -1.93 2.83 -15.18
C VAL A 68 -2.89 3.86 -14.56
N PRO A 69 -3.96 3.43 -13.89
CA PRO A 69 -4.93 4.36 -13.31
C PRO A 69 -4.38 5.19 -12.14
N ASN A 70 -4.88 6.42 -12.03
CA ASN A 70 -4.32 7.46 -11.14
C ASN A 70 -5.00 7.60 -9.77
N GLY A 71 -6.00 6.78 -9.44
CA GLY A 71 -6.80 6.97 -8.22
C GLY A 71 -5.96 6.92 -6.95
N ASN A 72 -6.09 7.87 -6.05
CA ASN A 72 -5.13 8.10 -4.98
C ASN A 72 -5.72 8.63 -3.66
N GLU A 73 -7.04 8.81 -3.55
CA GLU A 73 -7.70 9.32 -2.34
C GLU A 73 -7.80 8.23 -1.26
N TYR A 74 -8.03 6.98 -1.65
CA TYR A 74 -8.18 5.85 -0.75
C TYR A 74 -7.30 4.67 -1.14
N LEU A 75 -6.98 3.85 -0.14
CA LEU A 75 -6.28 2.59 -0.27
C LEU A 75 -6.99 1.52 0.55
N ILE A 76 -7.39 0.42 -0.07
CA ILE A 76 -7.81 -0.80 0.64
C ILE A 76 -6.68 -1.82 0.55
N LEU A 77 -6.35 -2.41 1.70
CA LEU A 77 -5.42 -3.51 1.79
C LEU A 77 -6.12 -4.75 2.36
N PHE A 78 -5.81 -5.91 1.81
CA PHE A 78 -6.13 -7.19 2.42
C PHE A 78 -4.85 -7.99 2.60
N GLY A 79 -4.70 -8.64 3.76
CA GLY A 79 -3.64 -9.59 4.01
C GLY A 79 -4.12 -11.03 3.88
N ALA A 80 -3.24 -11.89 3.41
CA ALA A 80 -3.45 -13.34 3.36
C ALA A 80 -2.16 -14.08 3.71
N GLU A 81 -2.28 -15.36 4.04
CA GLU A 81 -1.10 -16.19 4.31
C GLU A 81 -0.22 -16.35 3.06
N MET A 82 -0.85 -16.53 1.90
CA MET A 82 -0.19 -16.73 0.61
C MET A 82 -0.97 -15.99 -0.49
N PRO A 83 -0.30 -15.56 -1.58
CA PRO A 83 -0.96 -14.79 -2.63
C PRO A 83 -2.00 -15.61 -3.41
N ILE A 84 -1.93 -16.94 -3.33
CA ILE A 84 -2.90 -17.84 -3.95
C ILE A 84 -4.34 -17.55 -3.49
N ALA A 85 -4.53 -17.11 -2.24
CA ALA A 85 -5.85 -16.77 -1.69
C ALA A 85 -6.52 -15.60 -2.42
N PHE A 86 -5.76 -14.74 -3.11
CA PHE A 86 -6.29 -13.61 -3.87
C PHE A 86 -6.56 -13.94 -5.34
N VAL A 87 -6.12 -15.12 -5.82
CA VAL A 87 -6.25 -15.53 -7.22
C VAL A 87 -7.09 -16.79 -7.41
N ASP A 88 -7.59 -17.39 -6.32
CA ASP A 88 -8.50 -18.53 -6.34
C ASP A 88 -9.75 -18.25 -5.48
N PRO A 89 -10.83 -17.69 -6.05
CA PRO A 89 -10.96 -17.27 -7.45
C PRO A 89 -10.24 -15.94 -7.75
N SER A 90 -9.88 -15.73 -9.03
CA SER A 90 -9.18 -14.54 -9.50
C SER A 90 -10.06 -13.28 -9.43
N PRO A 91 -9.45 -12.06 -9.40
CA PRO A 91 -10.21 -10.82 -9.43
C PRO A 91 -11.20 -10.70 -10.60
N SER A 92 -10.86 -11.26 -11.78
CA SER A 92 -11.74 -11.28 -12.94
C SER A 92 -12.94 -12.21 -12.73
N GLN A 93 -12.72 -13.44 -12.24
CA GLN A 93 -13.80 -14.38 -11.91
C GLN A 93 -14.70 -13.84 -10.79
N LEU A 94 -14.11 -13.15 -9.81
CA LEU A 94 -14.86 -12.46 -8.77
C LEU A 94 -15.74 -11.35 -9.33
N LYS A 95 -15.26 -10.61 -10.34
CA LYS A 95 -16.02 -9.55 -11.01
C LYS A 95 -17.25 -10.08 -11.71
N GLU A 96 -17.15 -11.23 -12.37
CA GLU A 96 -18.26 -11.90 -13.06
C GLU A 96 -19.38 -12.32 -12.10
N ASN A 97 -19.01 -12.74 -10.88
CA ASN A 97 -19.94 -13.24 -9.87
C ASN A 97 -20.45 -12.17 -8.88
N ARG A 98 -20.23 -10.88 -9.16
CA ARG A 98 -20.72 -9.79 -8.30
C ARG A 98 -22.25 -9.71 -8.34
N THR A 99 -22.84 -9.47 -7.18
CA THR A 99 -24.24 -9.05 -7.07
C THR A 99 -24.44 -7.68 -7.75
N GLU A 100 -25.68 -7.33 -8.09
CA GLU A 100 -25.99 -6.01 -8.68
C GLU A 100 -25.62 -4.85 -7.74
N GLU A 101 -25.77 -5.04 -6.43
CA GLU A 101 -25.34 -4.08 -5.42
C GLU A 101 -23.81 -3.90 -5.45
N GLU A 102 -23.03 -4.99 -5.47
CA GLU A 102 -21.57 -4.91 -5.56
C GLU A 102 -21.10 -4.25 -6.86
N LYS A 103 -21.77 -4.53 -7.98
CA LYS A 103 -21.47 -3.86 -9.26
C LYS A 103 -21.71 -2.36 -9.13
N LYS A 104 -22.87 -1.95 -8.63
CA LYS A 104 -23.24 -0.54 -8.42
C LYS A 104 -22.28 0.19 -7.48
N MET A 105 -21.91 -0.43 -6.37
CA MET A 105 -21.07 0.23 -5.37
C MET A 105 -19.63 0.28 -5.84
N LEU A 106 -19.06 -0.83 -6.33
CA LEU A 106 -17.67 -0.85 -6.80
C LEU A 106 -17.44 -0.02 -8.06
N SER A 107 -18.46 0.20 -8.91
CA SER A 107 -18.35 1.09 -10.07
C SER A 107 -18.21 2.57 -9.71
N ARG A 108 -18.39 2.96 -8.43
CA ARG A 108 -18.16 4.34 -7.96
C ARG A 108 -16.67 4.69 -7.84
N ARG A 109 -15.79 3.69 -7.84
CA ARG A 109 -14.34 3.91 -7.76
C ARG A 109 -13.83 4.54 -9.05
N ILE A 110 -13.08 5.62 -8.92
CA ILE A 110 -12.46 6.33 -10.03
C ILE A 110 -10.96 6.03 -10.04
N GLY A 111 -10.41 5.77 -11.23
CA GLY A 111 -8.98 5.51 -11.37
C GLY A 111 -8.48 4.30 -10.58
N GLU A 112 -9.30 3.26 -10.42
CA GLU A 112 -8.94 2.07 -9.64
C GLU A 112 -7.69 1.38 -10.19
N ARG A 113 -6.65 1.22 -9.37
CA ARG A 113 -5.51 0.35 -9.66
C ARG A 113 -5.36 -0.69 -8.55
N SER A 114 -5.08 -1.93 -8.92
CA SER A 114 -4.91 -3.03 -7.98
C SER A 114 -3.59 -3.78 -8.21
N CYS A 115 -3.02 -4.28 -7.12
CA CYS A 115 -1.81 -5.10 -7.12
C CYS A 115 -1.96 -6.24 -6.11
N ILE A 116 -1.38 -7.39 -6.43
CA ILE A 116 -1.20 -8.52 -5.51
C ILE A 116 0.29 -8.71 -5.31
N PHE A 117 0.72 -8.63 -4.06
CA PHE A 117 2.11 -8.75 -3.66
C PHE A 117 2.34 -10.00 -2.81
N MET A 118 3.55 -10.56 -2.95
CA MET A 118 4.18 -11.41 -1.95
C MET A 118 5.13 -10.57 -1.10
N VAL A 119 5.19 -10.84 0.20
CA VAL A 119 6.15 -10.21 1.12
C VAL A 119 7.51 -10.87 0.93
N GLN A 120 8.47 -10.12 0.42
CA GLN A 120 9.86 -10.55 0.23
C GLN A 120 10.67 -10.50 1.54
N ASP A 121 10.48 -9.45 2.32
CA ASP A 121 11.15 -9.25 3.61
C ASP A 121 10.26 -8.43 4.55
N ARG A 122 10.45 -8.61 5.85
CA ARG A 122 9.72 -7.90 6.89
C ARG A 122 10.66 -7.52 8.03
N ILE A 123 10.43 -6.33 8.56
CA ILE A 123 11.03 -5.90 9.82
C ILE A 123 9.96 -5.50 10.83
N GLU A 124 10.28 -5.77 12.09
CA GLU A 124 9.62 -5.16 13.23
C GLU A 124 10.36 -3.88 13.62
N GLY A 125 9.62 -2.78 13.76
CA GLY A 125 10.15 -1.50 14.21
C GLY A 125 10.14 -1.38 15.74
N MET A 126 10.62 -0.24 16.25
CA MET A 126 10.67 0.06 17.68
C MET A 126 9.29 -0.02 18.33
N GLU A 127 8.25 0.41 17.62
CA GLU A 127 6.86 0.47 18.08
C GLU A 127 6.05 -0.72 17.56
N SER A 128 6.70 -1.84 17.19
CA SER A 128 6.01 -3.07 16.78
C SER A 128 5.02 -3.58 17.82
N TYR A 129 5.29 -3.32 19.11
CA TYR A 129 4.39 -3.63 20.23
C TYR A 129 3.07 -2.85 20.19
N SER A 130 2.99 -1.75 19.42
CA SER A 130 1.79 -0.91 19.33
C SER A 130 0.80 -1.40 18.27
N ARG A 131 1.08 -2.49 17.54
CA ARG A 131 0.08 -3.10 16.66
C ARG A 131 -1.09 -3.58 17.52
N SER A 132 -2.31 -3.19 17.15
CA SER A 132 -3.53 -3.70 17.77
C SER A 132 -3.53 -5.24 17.75
N PRO A 133 -4.22 -5.91 18.70
CA PRO A 133 -4.48 -7.34 18.59
C PRO A 133 -5.13 -7.64 17.23
N GLY A 134 -4.57 -8.60 16.49
CA GLY A 134 -4.91 -8.83 15.09
C GLY A 134 -3.85 -8.27 14.14
N ILE A 135 -3.59 -8.99 13.07
CA ILE A 135 -2.50 -8.79 12.10
C ILE A 135 -2.67 -7.55 11.20
N THR A 136 -3.54 -6.63 11.59
CA THR A 136 -3.82 -5.39 10.87
C THR A 136 -2.59 -4.48 10.89
N PRO A 137 -2.20 -3.87 9.74
CA PRO A 137 -1.09 -2.93 9.68
C PRO A 137 -1.25 -1.74 10.65
N GLY A 138 -0.12 -1.09 10.95
CA GLY A 138 -0.07 0.12 11.79
C GLY A 138 -1.03 1.23 11.35
N PRO A 139 -1.38 2.17 12.27
CA PRO A 139 -2.43 3.17 12.05
C PRO A 139 -2.13 4.17 10.93
N ALA A 140 -0.86 4.41 10.60
CA ALA A 140 -0.48 5.18 9.42
C ALA A 140 0.39 4.33 8.50
N ILE A 141 0.10 4.41 7.19
CA ILE A 141 0.82 3.66 6.17
C ILE A 141 1.37 4.63 5.13
N GLN A 142 2.65 4.48 4.82
CA GLN A 142 3.19 4.94 3.55
C GLN A 142 3.49 3.72 2.69
N ILE A 143 2.95 3.68 1.47
CA ILE A 143 3.27 2.61 0.51
C ILE A 143 3.83 3.21 -0.76
N GLY A 144 5.04 2.77 -1.11
CA GLY A 144 5.68 3.08 -2.38
C GLY A 144 5.56 1.90 -3.33
N THR A 145 5.14 2.14 -4.56
CA THR A 145 5.10 1.14 -5.64
C THR A 145 5.85 1.64 -6.85
N PHE A 146 6.70 0.80 -7.43
CA PHE A 146 7.62 1.24 -8.47
C PHE A 146 8.19 0.07 -9.28
N ASN A 147 8.70 0.42 -10.45
CA ASN A 147 9.60 -0.39 -11.28
C ASN A 147 11.02 0.17 -11.20
N VAL A 148 12.02 -0.65 -11.53
CA VAL A 148 13.40 -0.19 -11.70
C VAL A 148 13.64 0.15 -13.16
N ASN A 149 14.26 1.30 -13.44
CA ASN A 149 14.49 1.79 -14.80
C ASN A 149 15.56 1.01 -15.60
N SER A 150 16.16 -0.02 -15.00
CA SER A 150 17.14 -0.89 -15.66
C SER A 150 17.29 -2.19 -14.89
N LEU A 151 17.31 -3.32 -15.61
CA LEU A 151 17.58 -4.64 -15.05
C LEU A 151 18.88 -4.70 -14.24
N LYS A 152 19.93 -3.96 -14.66
CA LYS A 152 21.23 -3.92 -13.98
C LYS A 152 21.18 -3.32 -12.57
N LYS A 153 20.10 -2.60 -12.23
CA LYS A 153 19.93 -1.94 -10.93
C LYS A 153 19.06 -2.73 -9.96
N GLU A 154 18.50 -3.87 -10.38
CA GLU A 154 17.64 -4.73 -9.55
C GLU A 154 18.37 -5.31 -8.35
N GLU A 155 19.60 -5.78 -8.56
CA GLU A 155 20.47 -6.29 -7.50
C GLU A 155 20.87 -5.18 -6.51
N GLU A 156 21.17 -3.99 -7.03
CA GLU A 156 21.47 -2.83 -6.19
C GLU A 156 20.26 -2.40 -5.36
N LEU A 157 19.05 -2.38 -5.95
CA LEU A 157 17.83 -2.09 -5.20
C LEU A 157 17.61 -3.10 -4.06
N SER A 158 17.72 -4.40 -4.37
CA SER A 158 17.51 -5.48 -3.41
C SER A 158 18.53 -5.42 -2.27
N SER A 159 19.81 -5.26 -2.60
CA SER A 159 20.87 -5.16 -1.60
C SER A 159 20.81 -3.85 -0.81
N TRP A 160 20.38 -2.73 -1.41
CA TRP A 160 20.11 -1.49 -0.68
C TRP A 160 18.99 -1.67 0.36
N TYR A 161 17.90 -2.36 0.00
CA TYR A 161 16.86 -2.67 0.98
C TYR A 161 17.39 -3.49 2.15
N ALA A 162 18.08 -4.59 1.86
CA ALA A 162 18.60 -5.52 2.87
C ALA A 162 19.65 -4.89 3.79
N GLN A 163 20.57 -4.08 3.24
CA GLN A 163 21.76 -3.61 3.96
C GLN A 163 21.60 -2.19 4.52
N VAL A 164 20.70 -1.38 3.97
CA VAL A 164 20.57 0.03 4.33
C VAL A 164 19.16 0.37 4.79
N ARG A 165 18.15 0.16 3.95
CA ARG A 165 16.80 0.68 4.20
C ARG A 165 16.13 -0.02 5.38
N MET A 166 16.04 -1.36 5.33
CA MET A 166 15.34 -2.16 6.32
C MET A 166 16.02 -2.09 7.71
N PRO A 167 17.36 -2.19 7.84
CA PRO A 167 18.03 -2.06 9.15
C PRO A 167 17.86 -0.69 9.81
N ARG A 168 17.70 0.39 9.03
CA ARG A 168 17.47 1.73 9.58
C ARG A 168 16.05 1.91 10.10
N LEU A 169 15.05 1.39 9.40
CA LEU A 169 13.65 1.47 9.82
C LEU A 169 13.43 0.81 11.18
N LYS A 170 14.12 -0.30 11.47
CA LYS A 170 14.10 -0.97 12.78
C LYS A 170 14.42 -0.05 13.97
N LYS A 171 15.12 1.06 13.72
CA LYS A 171 15.64 1.99 14.75
C LYS A 171 14.96 3.36 14.71
N MET A 172 13.94 3.55 13.88
CA MET A 172 13.24 4.83 13.76
C MET A 172 12.11 4.91 14.78
N GLU A 173 12.10 5.97 15.59
CA GLU A 173 11.00 6.30 16.48
C GLU A 173 9.69 6.44 15.71
N GLY A 174 8.64 5.81 16.20
CA GLY A 174 7.32 5.70 15.60
C GLY A 174 7.17 4.68 14.48
N CYS A 175 8.23 3.95 14.11
CA CYS A 175 8.15 2.88 13.14
C CYS A 175 7.59 1.62 13.79
N VAL A 176 6.42 1.19 13.31
CA VAL A 176 5.78 -0.05 13.73
C VAL A 176 6.38 -1.23 12.99
N GLY A 177 6.67 -1.07 11.71
CA GLY A 177 7.36 -2.06 10.89
C GLY A 177 7.43 -1.69 9.42
N ALA A 178 8.01 -2.57 8.62
CA ALA A 178 8.00 -2.42 7.17
C ALA A 178 7.98 -3.77 6.46
N ARG A 179 7.44 -3.78 5.25
CA ARG A 179 7.32 -4.96 4.41
C ARG A 179 7.79 -4.64 3.00
N LEU A 180 8.87 -5.28 2.58
CA LEU A 180 9.34 -5.26 1.20
C LEU A 180 8.49 -6.23 0.39
N LEU A 181 8.00 -5.78 -0.77
CA LEU A 181 6.98 -6.45 -1.55
C LEU A 181 7.47 -6.70 -2.97
N VAL A 182 7.11 -7.86 -3.52
CA VAL A 182 7.27 -8.18 -4.94
C VAL A 182 5.92 -8.57 -5.52
N SER A 183 5.59 -8.05 -6.71
CA SER A 183 4.28 -8.27 -7.31
C SER A 183 4.14 -9.67 -7.91
N VAL A 184 3.04 -10.31 -7.55
CA VAL A 184 2.47 -11.47 -8.25
C VAL A 184 1.59 -10.99 -9.40
N SER A 185 0.90 -9.87 -9.22
CA SER A 185 0.05 -9.24 -10.24
C SER A 185 -0.03 -7.73 -10.03
N GLY A 186 -0.14 -6.96 -11.12
CA GLY A 186 -0.17 -5.49 -11.12
C GLY A 186 0.98 -4.89 -11.93
N TRP A 187 0.89 -3.58 -12.19
CA TRP A 187 1.91 -2.83 -12.93
C TRP A 187 3.29 -2.71 -12.23
N PRO A 188 3.38 -2.38 -10.93
CA PRO A 188 4.68 -2.24 -10.29
C PRO A 188 5.27 -3.62 -10.04
N LYS A 189 6.55 -3.86 -10.34
CA LYS A 189 7.24 -5.08 -9.92
C LYS A 189 7.50 -5.12 -8.41
N HIS A 190 7.75 -3.96 -7.82
CA HIS A 190 8.19 -3.82 -6.43
C HIS A 190 7.29 -2.90 -5.63
N GLY A 191 7.24 -3.15 -4.33
CA GLY A 191 6.62 -2.25 -3.36
C GLY A 191 7.34 -2.25 -2.02
N ILE A 192 7.11 -1.20 -1.23
CA ILE A 192 7.55 -1.12 0.15
C ILE A 192 6.44 -0.47 0.96
N MET A 193 5.95 -1.18 1.97
CA MET A 193 4.95 -0.67 2.90
C MET A 193 5.64 -0.33 4.22
N TYR A 194 5.54 0.92 4.64
CA TYR A 194 6.00 1.40 5.94
C TYR A 194 4.81 1.61 6.85
N GLU A 195 4.88 1.04 8.05
CA GLU A 195 3.84 1.14 9.08
C GLU A 195 4.34 2.05 10.22
N TRP A 196 3.50 3.00 10.62
CA TRP A 196 3.84 4.03 11.59
C TRP A 196 2.73 4.21 12.62
N THR A 197 3.08 4.72 13.80
CA THR A 197 2.14 5.02 14.88
C THR A 197 1.19 6.18 14.57
N SER A 198 1.56 7.07 13.64
CA SER A 198 0.70 8.12 13.06
C SER A 198 1.36 8.74 11.83
N ALA A 199 0.59 9.44 10.98
CA ALA A 199 1.18 10.16 9.85
C ALA A 199 2.11 11.29 10.33
N LYS A 200 1.76 11.95 11.44
CA LYS A 200 2.61 12.94 12.10
C LYS A 200 3.96 12.34 12.52
N SER A 201 3.97 11.15 13.09
CA SER A 201 5.21 10.47 13.48
C SER A 201 6.07 10.15 12.28
N LEU A 202 5.47 9.68 11.18
CA LEU A 202 6.19 9.46 9.93
C LEU A 202 6.85 10.75 9.44
N LEU A 203 6.07 11.83 9.29
CA LEU A 203 6.55 13.10 8.74
C LEU A 203 7.69 13.71 9.58
N LYS A 204 7.67 13.49 10.89
CA LYS A 204 8.73 13.93 11.80
C LYS A 204 9.99 13.07 11.72
N ASN A 205 9.83 11.75 11.69
CA ASN A 205 10.93 10.82 12.01
C ASN A 205 11.52 10.09 10.79
N PHE A 206 10.86 10.14 9.63
CA PHE A 206 11.31 9.44 8.42
C PHE A 206 12.51 10.13 7.75
N ASN A 207 13.70 9.92 8.31
CA ASN A 207 14.94 10.44 7.76
C ASN A 207 15.61 9.44 6.81
N THR A 208 15.60 9.73 5.51
CA THR A 208 16.16 8.79 4.53
C THR A 208 17.14 9.39 3.54
N GLU A 209 17.18 10.72 3.48
CA GLU A 209 17.83 11.47 2.40
C GLU A 209 19.30 11.78 2.64
N ALA A 210 19.84 11.55 3.85
CA ALA A 210 21.25 11.83 4.14
C ALA A 210 22.23 10.80 3.55
N ILE A 211 21.76 9.65 3.05
CA ILE A 211 22.62 8.56 2.59
C ILE A 211 22.74 8.55 1.07
N GLN A 212 23.96 8.68 0.55
CA GLN A 212 24.21 8.71 -0.90
C GLN A 212 23.70 7.46 -1.63
N ARG A 213 23.88 6.26 -1.04
CA ARG A 213 23.37 5.01 -1.62
C ARG A 213 21.84 5.01 -1.73
N SER A 214 21.13 5.58 -0.75
CA SER A 214 19.68 5.77 -0.82
C SER A 214 19.28 6.71 -1.94
N LYS A 215 19.99 7.83 -2.14
CA LYS A 215 19.75 8.74 -3.26
C LYS A 215 19.91 8.02 -4.60
N ASN A 216 20.95 7.19 -4.74
CA ASN A 216 21.22 6.43 -5.97
C ASN A 216 20.13 5.39 -6.24
N ALA A 217 19.69 4.65 -5.22
CA ALA A 217 18.61 3.68 -5.35
C ALA A 217 17.30 4.37 -5.77
N VAL A 218 16.89 5.44 -5.10
CA VAL A 218 15.63 6.16 -5.40
C VAL A 218 15.62 6.75 -6.81
N LYS A 219 16.74 7.31 -7.29
CA LYS A 219 16.88 7.81 -8.67
C LYS A 219 16.72 6.74 -9.76
N SER A 220 16.76 5.46 -9.39
CA SER A 220 16.58 4.36 -10.33
C SER A 220 15.12 3.92 -10.49
N LEU A 221 14.21 4.51 -9.71
CA LEU A 221 12.82 4.07 -9.62
C LEU A 221 11.93 4.85 -10.58
N ILE A 222 10.94 4.16 -11.14
CA ILE A 222 9.80 4.73 -11.85
C ILE A 222 8.56 4.35 -11.04
N HIS A 223 7.94 5.33 -10.40
CA HIS A 223 6.83 5.15 -9.48
C HIS A 223 5.50 5.01 -10.21
N SER A 224 4.59 4.22 -9.63
CA SER A 224 3.17 4.29 -10.01
C SER A 224 2.60 5.66 -9.69
N PRO A 225 1.53 6.11 -10.36
CA PRO A 225 0.91 7.40 -10.07
C PRO A 225 0.59 7.59 -8.59
N GLY A 226 0.87 8.78 -8.05
CA GLY A 226 0.64 9.11 -6.65
C GLY A 226 1.58 8.45 -5.63
N SER A 227 2.40 7.46 -6.01
CA SER A 227 3.34 6.80 -5.11
C SER A 227 4.53 7.71 -4.74
N PRO A 228 5.06 7.64 -3.50
CA PRO A 228 4.49 6.92 -2.37
C PRO A 228 3.25 7.63 -1.82
N THR A 229 2.19 6.85 -1.59
CA THR A 229 0.99 7.33 -0.90
C THR A 229 1.25 7.32 0.60
N LEU A 230 0.68 8.29 1.32
CA LEU A 230 0.68 8.35 2.77
C LEU A 230 -0.77 8.49 3.20
N GLY A 231 -1.22 7.68 4.14
CA GLY A 231 -2.58 7.75 4.67
C GLY A 231 -2.70 7.23 6.07
N GLU A 232 -3.86 7.51 6.66
CA GLU A 232 -4.26 7.02 7.97
C GLU A 232 -5.41 6.03 7.84
N ARG A 233 -5.36 5.00 8.69
CA ARG A 233 -6.37 3.97 8.76
C ARG A 233 -7.69 4.58 9.22
N ILE A 234 -8.73 4.41 8.42
CA ILE A 234 -10.11 4.77 8.74
C ILE A 234 -10.97 3.53 9.03
N TRP A 235 -10.47 2.33 8.74
CA TRP A 235 -11.06 1.05 9.16
C TRP A 235 -10.01 -0.07 9.28
N PRO A 236 -10.09 -0.95 10.28
CA PRO A 236 -10.96 -0.83 11.45
C PRO A 236 -10.63 0.45 12.23
N THR A 237 -11.67 1.08 12.80
CA THR A 237 -11.49 2.22 13.70
C THR A 237 -10.70 1.74 14.92
N SER A 238 -9.75 2.53 15.39
CA SER A 238 -9.11 2.26 16.67
C SER A 238 -10.20 2.29 17.76
N GLU A 239 -10.31 1.22 18.54
CA GLU A 239 -11.13 1.20 19.77
C GLU A 239 -10.66 2.27 20.76
#